data_AF-A0A835SMV9-F1
#
_entry.id   AF-A0A835SMV9-F1
#
_cell.length_a   1.000
_cell.length_b   1.000
_cell.length_c   1.000
_cell.angle_alpha   90.00
_cell.angle_beta   90.00
_cell.angle_gamma   90.00
#
_symmetry.space_group_name_H-M   'P 1'
#
loop_
_entity.id
_entity.type
_entity.pdbx_description
1 polymer ?
#
loop_
_entity_poly.entity_id
_entity_poly.type
_entity_poly.pdbx_seq_one_letter_code
_entity_poly.pdbx_strand_id
1 'polypeptide(L)'
;MPIFATIATAVLVDPSTVVLNLPAVSAIPDNFTVPDCLRAIEFKTAAGVVKNGTVASCVLLPDRLGLQVKLLSAGNFSAGDTVNIKPEQAELRVSALATGPSYVPKLAAQVVNPALFANANLTSATAIAS
;
A
#
# COMPACT_ATOMS: atom_id res chain seq x y z
N MET A 1 -20.29 3.01 16.73
CA MET A 1 -20.03 2.35 15.43
C MET A 1 -18.61 1.82 15.48
N PRO A 2 -18.33 0.52 15.26
CA PRO A 2 -16.94 0.06 15.24
C PRO A 2 -16.21 0.78 14.11
N ILE A 3 -15.10 1.44 14.44
CA ILE A 3 -14.21 2.03 13.44
C ILE A 3 -13.42 0.87 12.87
N PHE A 4 -13.83 0.39 11.70
CA PHE A 4 -13.04 -0.61 10.99
C PHE A 4 -11.76 0.04 10.46
N ALA A 5 -10.60 -0.42 10.91
CA ALA A 5 -9.34 0.13 10.45
C ALA A 5 -9.03 -0.38 9.03
N THR A 6 -8.63 0.57 8.19
CA THR A 6 -8.20 0.37 6.80
C THR A 6 -6.90 1.16 6.58
N ILE A 7 -6.28 1.00 5.41
CA ILE A 7 -5.16 1.84 4.96
C ILE A 7 -5.58 3.32 5.03
N ALA A 8 -4.79 4.14 5.72
CA ALA A 8 -5.01 5.58 5.82
C ALA A 8 -4.57 6.28 4.54
N THR A 9 -3.32 6.06 4.13
CA THR A 9 -2.75 6.57 2.87
C THR A 9 -1.77 5.56 2.28
N ALA A 10 -1.47 5.70 0.99
CA ALA A 10 -0.44 4.93 0.31
C ALA A 10 0.46 5.88 -0.48
N VAL A 11 1.77 5.82 -0.23
CA VAL A 11 2.75 6.75 -0.80
C VAL A 11 3.88 5.97 -1.46
N LEU A 12 4.16 6.24 -2.72
CA LEU A 12 5.36 5.75 -3.40
C LEU A 12 6.55 6.64 -3.00
N VAL A 13 7.31 6.20 -2.00
CA VAL A 13 8.39 6.96 -1.36
C VAL A 13 9.73 6.88 -2.10
N ASP A 14 9.86 5.92 -3.00
CA ASP A 14 10.89 5.81 -4.02
C ASP A 14 10.33 5.01 -5.21
N PRO A 15 10.97 4.99 -6.40
CA PRO A 15 10.43 4.36 -7.60
C PRO A 15 10.07 2.87 -7.47
N SER A 16 10.57 2.17 -6.44
CA SER A 16 10.30 0.76 -6.16
C SER A 16 9.79 0.48 -4.74
N THR A 17 9.39 1.49 -3.98
CA THR A 17 8.89 1.31 -2.61
C THR A 17 7.61 2.11 -2.36
N VAL A 18 6.55 1.40 -1.99
CA VAL A 18 5.29 1.97 -1.53
C VAL A 18 5.19 1.81 -0.02
N VAL A 19 4.90 2.88 0.71
CA VAL A 19 4.57 2.84 2.14
C VAL A 19 3.06 3.01 2.28
N LEU A 20 2.42 2.02 2.89
CA LEU A 20 1.02 2.09 3.30
C LEU A 20 0.99 2.60 4.75
N ASN A 21 0.49 3.80 4.97
CA ASN A 21 0.32 4.32 6.32
C ASN A 21 -0.90 3.66 6.96
N LEU A 22 -0.68 3.16 8.17
CA LEU A 22 -1.67 2.46 8.97
C LEU A 22 -2.11 3.38 10.12
N PRO A 23 -3.42 3.43 10.43
CA PRO A 23 -3.97 4.37 11.42
C PRO A 23 -3.63 4.01 12.88
N ALA A 24 -3.04 2.84 13.13
CA ALA A 24 -2.72 2.35 14.45
C ALA A 24 -1.56 1.34 14.39
N VAL A 25 -0.98 1.05 15.56
CA VAL A 25 0.06 0.03 15.72
C VAL A 25 -0.46 -1.30 15.17
N SER A 26 0.33 -1.89 14.28
CA SER A 26 -0.04 -3.08 13.55
C SER A 26 0.85 -4.27 13.85
N ALA A 27 0.38 -5.45 13.46
CA ALA A 27 1.13 -6.70 13.50
C ALA A 27 0.93 -7.49 12.21
N ILE A 28 1.96 -8.29 11.89
CA ILE A 28 2.00 -9.28 10.81
C ILE A 28 2.54 -10.59 11.43
N PRO A 29 2.29 -11.76 10.81
CA PRO A 29 2.84 -13.03 11.27
C PRO A 29 4.36 -13.02 11.40
N ASP A 30 4.87 -13.84 12.32
CA ASP A 30 6.30 -14.15 12.36
C ASP A 30 6.70 -14.86 11.05
N ASN A 31 7.77 -14.37 10.41
CA ASN A 31 8.20 -14.80 9.07
C ASN A 31 7.28 -14.38 7.91
N PHE A 32 6.69 -13.18 7.98
CA PHE A 32 5.86 -12.63 6.92
C PHE A 32 6.53 -12.66 5.54
N THR A 33 5.94 -13.42 4.61
CA THR A 33 6.46 -13.61 3.25
C THR A 33 5.68 -12.80 2.21
N VAL A 34 6.17 -12.79 0.97
CA VAL A 34 5.45 -12.18 -0.17
C VAL A 34 4.05 -12.79 -0.36
N PRO A 35 3.86 -14.12 -0.36
CA PRO A 35 2.54 -14.72 -0.38
C PRO A 35 1.59 -14.19 0.70
N ASP A 36 2.06 -14.03 1.95
CA ASP A 36 1.23 -13.54 3.06
C ASP A 36 0.86 -12.06 2.84
N CYS A 37 1.80 -11.26 2.33
CA CYS A 37 1.49 -9.89 1.92
C CYS A 37 0.44 -9.84 0.82
N LEU A 38 0.56 -10.68 -0.20
CA LEU A 38 -0.41 -10.76 -1.29
C LEU A 38 -1.75 -11.40 -0.87
N ARG A 39 -1.83 -12.04 0.31
CA ARG A 39 -3.12 -12.39 0.95
C ARG A 39 -3.71 -11.22 1.74
N ALA A 40 -2.87 -10.35 2.30
CA ALA A 40 -3.31 -9.18 3.06
C ALA A 40 -3.79 -8.02 2.17
N ILE A 41 -3.06 -7.74 1.09
CA ILE A 41 -3.28 -6.56 0.24
C ILE A 41 -3.37 -6.94 -1.24
N GLU A 42 -3.98 -6.06 -2.01
CA GLU A 42 -4.08 -6.17 -3.46
C GLU A 42 -3.78 -4.83 -4.11
N PHE A 43 -2.91 -4.85 -5.11
CA PHE A 43 -2.69 -3.72 -5.99
C PHE A 43 -3.44 -3.90 -7.29
N LYS A 44 -4.01 -2.80 -7.79
CA LYS A 44 -4.66 -2.74 -9.10
C LYS A 44 -4.14 -1.55 -9.91
N THR A 45 -4.11 -1.71 -11.22
CA THR A 45 -3.96 -0.57 -12.13
C THR A 45 -5.14 0.37 -11.97
N ALA A 46 -5.01 1.61 -12.47
CA ALA A 46 -6.14 2.52 -12.61
C ALA A 46 -7.33 1.93 -13.39
N ALA A 47 -7.07 0.95 -14.28
CA ALA A 47 -8.08 0.22 -15.03
C ALA A 47 -8.65 -1.01 -14.29
N GLY A 48 -8.25 -1.25 -13.03
CA GLY A 48 -8.76 -2.35 -12.20
C GLY A 48 -8.03 -3.69 -12.38
N VAL A 49 -6.93 -3.75 -13.14
CA VAL A 49 -6.17 -4.99 -13.38
C VAL A 49 -5.24 -5.28 -12.21
N VAL A 50 -5.27 -6.50 -11.67
CA VAL A 50 -4.44 -6.91 -10.53
C VAL A 50 -2.95 -6.87 -10.87
N LYS A 51 -2.14 -6.28 -9.99
CA LYS A 51 -0.68 -6.09 -10.14
C LYS A 51 0.17 -6.86 -9.13
N ASN A 52 -0.38 -7.85 -8.45
CA ASN A 52 0.29 -8.54 -7.34
C ASN A 52 1.63 -9.20 -7.70
N GLY A 53 1.86 -9.52 -8.98
CA GLY A 53 3.14 -10.04 -9.47
C GLY A 53 4.30 -9.03 -9.46
N THR A 54 4.06 -7.77 -9.07
CA THR A 54 5.11 -6.73 -9.00
C THR A 54 5.73 -6.59 -7.61
N VAL A 55 5.21 -7.26 -6.59
CA VAL A 55 5.65 -7.15 -5.19
C VAL A 55 6.86 -8.07 -4.93
N ALA A 56 7.93 -7.50 -4.40
CA ALA A 56 9.17 -8.19 -4.05
C ALA A 56 9.26 -8.56 -2.57
N SER A 57 8.75 -7.70 -1.68
CA SER A 57 8.68 -7.95 -0.24
C SER A 57 7.70 -6.99 0.43
N CYS A 58 7.24 -7.35 1.62
CA CYS A 58 6.49 -6.45 2.48
C CYS A 58 7.02 -6.57 3.90
N VAL A 59 7.27 -5.43 4.54
CA VAL A 59 7.80 -5.37 5.90
C VAL A 59 7.05 -4.31 6.68
N LEU A 60 6.75 -4.60 7.95
CA LEU A 60 6.20 -3.60 8.84
C LEU A 60 7.31 -2.61 9.21
N LEU A 61 7.01 -1.31 9.19
CA LEU A 61 7.95 -0.28 9.62
C LEU A 61 8.26 -0.45 11.13
N PRO A 62 9.42 0.04 11.61
CA PRO A 62 9.82 -0.11 13.01
C PRO A 62 8.83 0.49 14.01
N ASP A 63 8.15 1.57 13.64
CA ASP A 63 7.11 2.23 14.43
C ASP A 63 5.76 1.48 14.43
N ARG A 64 5.63 0.46 13.58
CA ARG A 64 4.42 -0.34 13.36
C ARG A 64 3.22 0.47 12.85
N LEU A 65 3.45 1.68 12.33
CA LEU A 65 2.43 2.57 11.77
C LEU A 65 2.45 2.62 10.24
N GLY A 66 3.25 1.76 9.60
CA GLY A 66 3.19 1.58 8.16
C GLY A 66 3.65 0.20 7.71
N LEU A 67 3.12 -0.22 6.56
CA LEU A 67 3.58 -1.39 5.83
C LEU A 67 4.38 -0.91 4.61
N GLN A 68 5.68 -1.17 4.61
CA GLN A 68 6.53 -0.91 3.46
C GLN A 68 6.43 -2.09 2.50
N VAL A 69 6.09 -1.82 1.25
CA VAL A 69 5.99 -2.76 0.15
C VAL A 69 7.07 -2.43 -0.86
N LYS A 70 8.02 -3.34 -1.05
CA LYS A 70 9.05 -3.24 -2.07
C LYS A 70 8.58 -3.91 -3.35
N LEU A 71 8.93 -3.31 -4.48
CA LEU A 71 8.55 -3.73 -5.83
C LEU A 71 9.74 -4.39 -6.53
N LEU A 72 9.46 -5.33 -7.42
CA LEU A 72 10.48 -6.06 -8.19
C LEU A 72 11.30 -5.13 -9.11
N SER A 73 10.69 -4.06 -9.60
CA SER A 73 11.32 -3.09 -10.47
C SER A 73 10.75 -1.70 -10.24
N ALA A 74 11.58 -0.69 -10.47
CA ALA A 74 11.11 0.68 -10.62
C ALA A 74 10.15 0.78 -11.82
N GLY A 75 9.14 1.65 -11.73
CA GLY A 75 8.16 1.86 -12.80
C GLY A 75 7.05 0.81 -12.87
N ASN A 76 7.05 -0.18 -11.98
CA ASN A 76 5.92 -1.11 -11.84
C ASN A 76 4.65 -0.43 -11.35
N PHE A 77 4.72 0.79 -10.84
CA PHE A 77 3.57 1.60 -10.42
C PHE A 77 3.43 2.85 -11.29
N SER A 78 2.20 3.17 -11.59
CA SER A 78 1.80 4.35 -12.35
C SER A 78 0.83 5.19 -11.51
N ALA A 79 0.79 6.49 -11.78
CA ALA A 79 -0.16 7.38 -11.12
C ALA A 79 -1.60 6.87 -11.34
N GLY A 80 -2.40 6.84 -10.28
CA GLY A 80 -3.77 6.31 -10.31
C GLY A 80 -3.89 4.81 -10.03
N ASP A 81 -2.77 4.09 -9.89
CA ASP A 81 -2.81 2.74 -9.32
C ASP A 81 -3.35 2.79 -7.89
N THR A 82 -4.01 1.71 -7.50
CA THR A 82 -4.69 1.61 -6.21
C THR A 82 -4.22 0.40 -5.43
N VAL A 83 -4.34 0.51 -4.11
CA VAL A 83 -4.11 -0.55 -3.14
C VAL A 83 -5.31 -0.67 -2.23
N ASN A 84 -5.67 -1.90 -1.88
CA ASN A 84 -6.66 -2.15 -0.84
C ASN A 84 -6.26 -3.34 0.02
N ILE A 85 -6.87 -3.43 1.19
CA ILE A 85 -6.87 -4.64 2.00
C ILE A 85 -7.79 -5.65 1.33
N LYS A 86 -7.36 -6.92 1.25
CA LYS A 86 -8.24 -7.98 0.76
C LYS A 86 -9.34 -8.28 1.78
N PRO A 87 -10.57 -8.59 1.33
CA PRO A 87 -11.62 -9.03 2.24
C PRO A 87 -11.17 -10.30 2.98
N GLU A 88 -11.59 -10.43 4.23
CA GLU A 88 -11.40 -11.64 5.07
C GLU A 88 -9.94 -12.05 5.33
N GLN A 89 -8.97 -11.18 5.01
CA GLN A 89 -7.56 -11.45 5.31
C GLN A 89 -7.30 -11.48 6.82
N ALA A 90 -6.35 -12.32 7.23
CA ALA A 90 -6.02 -12.59 8.62
C ALA A 90 -4.56 -12.26 8.97
N GLU A 91 -3.84 -11.64 8.05
CA GLU A 91 -2.39 -11.44 8.14
C GLU A 91 -2.08 -10.07 8.77
N LEU A 92 -2.67 -9.00 8.24
CA LEU A 92 -2.47 -7.64 8.74
C LEU A 92 -3.48 -7.33 9.85
N ARG A 93 -2.96 -7.11 11.08
CA ARG A 93 -3.75 -6.88 12.29
C ARG A 93 -3.56 -5.48 12.85
N VAL A 94 -4.62 -4.93 13.41
CA VAL A 94 -4.69 -3.61 14.06
C VAL A 94 -4.41 -3.76 15.55
N SER A 95 -3.21 -4.25 15.89
CA SER A 95 -2.78 -4.49 17.26
C SER A 95 -1.27 -4.71 17.30
N ALA A 96 -0.67 -4.55 18.47
CA ALA A 96 0.69 -5.04 18.72
C ALA A 96 0.76 -6.59 18.77
N LEU A 97 -0.39 -7.26 18.93
CA LEU A 97 -0.52 -8.72 19.04
C LEU A 97 -1.03 -9.32 17.72
N ALA A 98 -0.47 -10.47 17.33
CA ALA A 98 -0.89 -11.22 16.14
C ALA A 98 -2.34 -11.76 16.20
N THR A 99 -2.96 -11.76 17.39
CA THR A 99 -4.36 -12.18 17.62
C THR A 99 -5.36 -11.02 17.57
N GLY A 100 -4.89 -9.80 17.26
CA GLY A 100 -5.75 -8.61 17.18
C GLY A 100 -6.77 -8.66 16.03
N PRO A 101 -7.65 -7.65 15.94
CA PRO A 101 -8.61 -7.55 14.84
C PRO A 101 -7.87 -7.35 13.50
N SER A 102 -8.39 -7.95 12.43
CA SER A 102 -7.86 -7.75 11.07
C SER A 102 -8.23 -6.39 10.53
N TYR A 103 -7.35 -5.85 9.68
CA TYR A 103 -7.71 -4.77 8.77
C TYR A 103 -8.80 -5.22 7.78
N VAL A 104 -9.64 -4.30 7.36
CA VAL A 104 -10.70 -4.53 6.36
C VAL A 104 -10.50 -3.69 5.11
N PRO A 105 -11.07 -4.08 3.96
CA PRO A 105 -11.09 -3.25 2.75
C PRO A 105 -11.75 -1.89 2.97
N LYS A 106 -11.19 -0.88 2.30
CA LYS A 106 -11.87 0.40 2.07
C LYS A 106 -12.91 0.24 0.95
N LEU A 107 -14.06 0.91 1.09
CA LEU A 107 -15.11 0.90 0.05
C LEU A 107 -14.57 1.39 -1.30
N ALA A 108 -13.73 2.43 -1.27
CA ALA A 108 -12.95 2.90 -2.42
C ALA A 108 -11.48 2.60 -2.15
N ALA A 109 -10.82 1.85 -3.05
CA ALA A 109 -9.42 1.50 -2.92
C ALA A 109 -8.54 2.76 -2.77
N GLN A 110 -7.47 2.65 -2.01
CA GLN A 110 -6.58 3.78 -1.73
C GLN A 110 -5.68 4.02 -2.94
N VAL A 111 -5.68 5.25 -3.48
CA VAL A 111 -4.75 5.64 -4.54
C VAL A 111 -3.33 5.69 -3.97
N VAL A 112 -2.38 5.11 -4.70
CA VAL A 112 -0.95 5.21 -4.43
C VAL A 112 -0.44 6.52 -5.02
N ASN A 113 -0.12 7.46 -4.15
CA ASN A 113 0.37 8.78 -4.56
C ASN A 113 1.91 8.80 -4.58
N PRO A 114 2.56 9.29 -5.64
CA PRO A 114 3.98 9.58 -5.60
C PRO A 114 4.29 10.56 -4.48
N ALA A 115 5.32 10.27 -3.67
CA ALA A 115 5.92 11.33 -2.87
C ALA A 115 6.43 12.42 -3.82
N LEU A 116 6.25 13.69 -3.44
CA LEU A 116 6.94 14.78 -4.13
C LEU A 116 8.43 14.61 -3.84
N PHE A 117 9.13 13.91 -4.72
CA PHE A 117 10.58 13.89 -4.69
C PHE A 117 11.05 15.32 -4.85
N ALA A 118 12.01 15.77 -4.04
CA ALA A 118 12.58 17.13 -4.10
C ALA A 118 13.16 17.50 -5.49
N ASN A 119 13.19 16.54 -6.43
CA ASN A 119 13.67 16.65 -7.80
C ASN A 119 12.56 16.44 -8.85
N ALA A 120 11.28 16.50 -8.45
CA ALA A 120 10.15 16.44 -9.37
C ALA A 120 10.09 17.74 -10.19
N ASN A 121 10.97 17.84 -11.19
CA ASN A 121 10.80 18.79 -12.28
C ASN A 121 9.55 18.35 -13.06
N LEU A 122 8.51 19.19 -13.05
CA LEU A 122 7.45 19.15 -14.05
C LEU A 122 8.10 19.34 -15.43
N THR A 123 8.33 18.25 -16.18
CA THR A 123 8.96 18.34 -17.51
C THR A 123 7.98 18.71 -18.61
N SER A 124 6.68 18.90 -18.32
CA SER A 124 5.74 19.53 -19.27
C SER A 124 4.51 20.09 -18.55
N ALA A 125 4.41 21.41 -18.44
CA ALA A 125 3.12 22.07 -18.45
C ALA A 125 2.73 22.25 -19.91
N THR A 126 1.94 21.34 -20.48
CA THR A 126 1.25 21.65 -21.74
C THR A 126 0.13 22.62 -21.38
N ALA A 127 0.42 23.92 -21.39
CA ALA A 127 -0.62 24.92 -21.46
C ALA A 127 -1.39 24.65 -22.76
N ILE A 128 -2.66 24.24 -22.65
CA ILE A 128 -3.57 24.28 -23.79
C ILE A 128 -3.94 25.75 -23.96
N ALA A 129 -3.29 26.40 -24.92
CA ALA A 129 -3.76 27.67 -25.42
C ALA A 129 -4.99 27.41 -26.29
N SER A 130 -6.10 28.02 -25.93
CA SER A 130 -7.16 28.45 -26.86
C SER A 130 -7.85 29.67 -26.26
#